data_AF-A0A954A448-F1
#
_entry.id   AF-A0A954A448-F1
#
_cell.length_a   1.000
_cell.length_b   1.000
_cell.length_c   1.000
_cell.angle_alpha   90.00
_cell.angle_beta   90.00
_cell.angle_gamma   90.00
#
_symmetry.space_group_name_H-M   'P 1'
#
loop_
_entity.id
_entity.type
_entity.pdbx_description
1 polymer ?
#
loop_
_entity_poly.entity_id
_entity_poly.type
_entity_poly.pdbx_seq_one_letter_code
_entity_poly.pdbx_strand_id
1 'polypeptide(L)'
;MSRPNAKRTVVLAIAIGALLIGLSLGLLGSGGSILTVPLLISLAHQEVKVAVAGSLAIVGTVSLAGSLPYMWQRRIDWPSVLLFGLPGMAGTYLGAYVSKFVSETFQLGLFVVVMVVAARLMLRARAVSGADRSEPRRAWKIALDGLAVGVLTGLVGVGGGFLIVPALVLLGGLPMTTAVGTSLVIIALKSFSGFYKYLDVLHGEGLTLDTHVLTIFTVVGVAGTFIGNGLSLRVPQTALRRIFGFMLFVVAAWMVVTRFEVVAAVVVVATCAFLLGVIAMWLRGSADALSSARDATAPPEPSSPLKTHSGREPELPAPSTPVETRS
;
A
#
# COMPACT_ATOMS: atom_id res chain seq x y z
N MET A 1 12.36 -35.52 17.38
CA MET A 1 10.92 -35.63 17.73
C MET A 1 10.29 -34.24 17.77
N SER A 2 9.73 -33.76 16.66
CA SER A 2 9.02 -32.48 16.63
C SER A 2 7.67 -32.61 17.35
N ARG A 3 7.45 -31.79 18.38
CA ARG A 3 6.25 -31.84 19.24
C ARG A 3 4.97 -31.74 18.39
N PRO A 4 3.98 -32.63 18.56
CA PRO A 4 2.74 -32.64 17.76
C PRO A 4 1.96 -31.32 17.81
N ASN A 5 2.16 -30.52 18.86
CA ASN A 5 1.57 -29.18 19.00
C ASN A 5 2.13 -28.18 17.99
N ALA A 6 3.42 -28.27 17.60
CA ALA A 6 4.02 -27.32 16.66
C ALA A 6 3.42 -27.48 15.26
N LYS A 7 3.19 -28.71 14.80
CA LYS A 7 2.54 -28.98 13.51
C LYS A 7 1.10 -28.46 13.49
N ARG A 8 0.35 -28.64 14.58
CA ARG A 8 -1.02 -28.12 14.72
C ARG A 8 -1.06 -26.59 14.67
N THR A 9 -0.14 -25.92 15.35
CA THR A 9 -0.07 -24.44 15.34
C THR A 9 0.23 -23.90 13.94
N VAL A 10 1.15 -24.53 13.20
CA VAL A 10 1.48 -24.11 11.83
C VAL A 10 0.30 -24.31 10.88
N VAL A 11 -0.37 -25.46 10.95
CA VAL A 11 -1.57 -25.73 10.13
C VAL A 11 -2.70 -24.75 10.44
N LEU A 12 -2.91 -24.41 11.72
CA LEU A 12 -3.90 -23.43 12.13
C LEU A 12 -3.56 -22.03 11.59
N ALA A 13 -2.30 -21.61 11.68
CA ALA A 13 -1.86 -20.32 11.16
C ALA A 13 -2.04 -20.23 9.63
N ILE A 14 -1.71 -21.30 8.90
CA ILE A 14 -1.93 -21.41 7.46
C ILE A 14 -3.43 -21.31 7.13
N ALA A 15 -4.29 -22.02 7.86
CA ALA A 15 -5.73 -21.95 7.65
C ALA A 15 -6.30 -20.56 7.91
N ILE A 16 -5.84 -19.86 8.96
CA ILE A 16 -6.26 -18.48 9.24
C ILE A 16 -5.79 -17.54 8.12
N GLY A 17 -4.54 -17.67 7.67
CA GLY A 17 -4.01 -16.89 6.54
C GLY A 17 -4.82 -17.11 5.25
N ALA A 18 -5.13 -18.36 4.93
CA ALA A 18 -5.96 -18.74 3.80
C ALA A 18 -7.38 -18.15 3.88
N LEU A 19 -7.99 -18.19 5.08
CA LEU A 19 -9.31 -17.60 5.32
C LEU A 19 -9.28 -16.09 5.12
N LEU A 20 -8.24 -15.40 5.62
CA LEU A 20 -8.06 -13.95 5.43
C LEU A 20 -7.89 -13.58 3.96
N ILE A 21 -7.13 -14.37 3.18
CA ILE A 21 -7.01 -14.18 1.73
C ILE A 21 -8.37 -14.32 1.06
N GLY A 22 -9.10 -15.41 1.35
CA GLY A 22 -10.42 -15.67 0.80
C GLY A 22 -11.43 -14.58 1.15
N LEU A 23 -11.55 -14.23 2.43
CA LEU A 23 -12.41 -13.14 2.90
C LEU A 23 -12.06 -11.83 2.19
N SER A 24 -10.77 -11.50 2.08
CA SER A 24 -10.32 -10.28 1.42
C SER A 24 -10.60 -10.30 -0.10
N LEU A 25 -10.50 -11.47 -0.75
CA LEU A 25 -10.87 -11.63 -2.16
C LEU A 25 -12.37 -11.45 -2.36
N GLY A 26 -13.20 -12.09 -1.55
CA GLY A 26 -14.66 -11.97 -1.66
C GLY A 26 -15.19 -10.59 -1.26
N LEU A 27 -14.56 -9.93 -0.29
CA LEU A 27 -14.99 -8.61 0.15
C LEU A 27 -14.68 -7.53 -0.89
N LEU A 28 -13.44 -7.49 -1.39
CA LEU A 28 -12.94 -6.42 -2.25
C LEU A 28 -12.93 -6.77 -3.74
N GLY A 29 -13.26 -8.02 -4.08
CA GLY A 29 -13.16 -8.58 -5.44
C GLY A 29 -11.73 -8.78 -5.95
N SER A 30 -10.72 -8.31 -5.21
CA SER A 30 -9.48 -7.88 -5.85
C SER A 30 -8.32 -7.68 -4.88
N GLY A 31 -8.59 -7.16 -3.68
CA GLY A 31 -7.60 -6.85 -2.66
C GLY A 31 -6.85 -8.08 -2.16
N GLY A 32 -7.54 -9.12 -1.71
CA GLY A 32 -6.93 -10.23 -0.96
C GLY A 32 -5.78 -10.97 -1.64
N SER A 33 -5.72 -10.93 -2.98
CA SER A 33 -4.69 -11.61 -3.77
C SER A 33 -3.26 -11.15 -3.49
N ILE A 34 -3.07 -9.92 -3.01
CA ILE A 34 -1.76 -9.38 -2.67
C ILE A 34 -1.19 -9.94 -1.38
N LEU A 35 -2.05 -10.46 -0.49
CA LEU A 35 -1.60 -11.05 0.77
C LEU A 35 -1.10 -12.48 0.59
N THR A 36 -1.43 -13.13 -0.53
CA THR A 36 -1.11 -14.54 -0.74
C THR A 36 0.40 -14.80 -0.77
N VAL A 37 1.17 -13.98 -1.49
CA VAL A 37 2.64 -14.16 -1.59
C VAL A 37 3.32 -14.00 -0.22
N PRO A 38 3.10 -12.92 0.56
CA PRO A 38 3.70 -12.76 1.88
C PRO A 38 3.30 -13.86 2.85
N LEU A 39 2.03 -14.29 2.81
CA LEU A 39 1.56 -15.36 3.67
C LEU A 39 2.20 -16.71 3.32
N LEU A 40 2.42 -17.01 2.04
CA LEU A 40 3.13 -18.22 1.63
C LEU A 40 4.62 -18.16 2.03
N ILE A 41 5.29 -17.03 1.83
CA ILE A 41 6.69 -16.84 2.22
C ILE A 41 6.86 -16.95 3.74
N SER A 42 5.96 -16.35 4.51
CA SER A 42 6.12 -16.25 5.95
C SER A 42 5.54 -17.43 6.73
N LEU A 43 4.42 -18.01 6.30
CA LEU A 43 3.78 -19.14 7.00
C LEU A 43 4.21 -20.50 6.46
N ALA A 44 4.41 -20.61 5.15
CA ALA A 44 4.83 -21.86 4.52
C ALA A 44 6.35 -21.92 4.26
N HIS A 45 7.08 -20.86 4.59
CA HIS A 45 8.54 -20.76 4.43
C HIS A 45 9.03 -21.12 3.02
N GLN A 46 8.20 -20.81 2.02
CA GLN A 46 8.52 -21.06 0.62
C GLN A 46 9.45 -20.00 0.07
N GLU A 47 10.30 -20.42 -0.87
CA GLU A 47 11.09 -19.50 -1.70
C GLU A 47 10.18 -18.57 -2.49
N VAL A 48 10.69 -17.39 -2.85
CA VAL A 48 9.91 -16.30 -3.45
C VAL A 48 9.22 -16.76 -4.74
N LYS A 49 9.95 -17.48 -5.60
CA LYS A 49 9.41 -17.97 -6.89
C LYS A 49 8.34 -19.04 -6.70
N VAL A 50 8.52 -19.95 -5.73
CA VAL A 50 7.52 -20.98 -5.39
C VAL A 50 6.26 -20.34 -4.82
N ALA A 51 6.42 -19.37 -3.92
CA ALA A 51 5.30 -18.62 -3.34
C ALA A 51 4.51 -17.83 -4.39
N VAL A 52 5.19 -17.25 -5.37
CA VAL A 52 4.57 -16.54 -6.49
C VAL A 52 3.82 -17.48 -7.44
N ALA A 53 4.39 -18.64 -7.76
CA ALA A 53 3.67 -19.64 -8.54
C ALA A 53 2.45 -20.17 -7.78
N GLY A 54 2.63 -20.50 -6.51
CA GLY A 54 1.56 -20.97 -5.63
C GLY A 54 0.45 -19.92 -5.46
N SER A 55 0.79 -18.63 -5.33
CA SER A 55 -0.20 -17.57 -5.20
C SER A 55 -1.05 -17.42 -6.47
N LEU A 56 -0.46 -17.54 -7.66
CA LEU A 56 -1.20 -17.48 -8.92
C LEU A 56 -2.18 -18.66 -9.04
N ALA A 57 -1.78 -19.87 -8.64
CA ALA A 57 -2.71 -21.00 -8.59
C ALA A 57 -3.85 -20.76 -7.58
N ILE A 58 -3.52 -20.43 -6.32
CA ILE A 58 -4.52 -20.22 -5.26
C ILE A 58 -5.49 -19.10 -5.67
N VAL A 59 -4.96 -17.94 -6.04
CA VAL A 59 -5.78 -16.77 -6.39
C VAL A 59 -6.58 -17.04 -7.65
N GLY A 60 -6.02 -17.73 -8.65
CA GLY A 60 -6.73 -18.11 -9.86
C GLY A 60 -7.97 -18.95 -9.54
N THR A 61 -7.80 -20.02 -8.75
CA THR A 61 -8.91 -20.91 -8.37
C THR A 61 -9.92 -20.23 -7.45
N VAL A 62 -9.47 -19.49 -6.43
CA VAL A 62 -10.35 -18.77 -5.50
C VAL A 62 -11.14 -17.67 -6.23
N SER A 63 -10.52 -16.97 -7.17
CA SER A 63 -11.21 -15.94 -7.98
C SER A 63 -12.22 -16.55 -8.93
N LEU A 64 -11.89 -17.68 -9.56
CA LEU A 64 -12.82 -18.40 -10.41
C LEU A 64 -14.07 -18.82 -9.61
N ALA A 65 -13.89 -19.44 -8.45
CA ALA A 65 -14.98 -19.82 -7.56
C ALA A 65 -15.78 -18.59 -7.08
N GLY A 66 -15.09 -17.51 -6.70
CA GLY A 66 -15.70 -16.27 -6.25
C GLY A 66 -16.46 -15.51 -7.33
N SER A 67 -16.12 -15.72 -8.60
CA SER A 67 -16.81 -15.12 -9.75
C SER A 67 -18.16 -15.78 -10.06
N LEU A 68 -18.37 -17.05 -9.64
CA LEU A 68 -19.57 -17.83 -9.96
C LEU A 68 -20.88 -17.12 -9.54
N PRO A 69 -21.02 -16.57 -8.31
CA PRO A 69 -22.23 -15.85 -7.92
C PRO A 69 -22.50 -14.62 -8.79
N TYR A 70 -21.47 -13.90 -9.23
CA TYR A 70 -21.61 -12.72 -10.08
C TYR A 70 -21.98 -13.11 -11.52
N MET A 71 -21.46 -14.25 -12.00
CA MET A 71 -21.80 -14.81 -13.30
C MET A 71 -23.27 -15.23 -13.35
N TRP A 72 -23.76 -15.89 -12.29
CA TRP A 72 -25.17 -16.23 -12.18
C TRP A 72 -26.09 -15.01 -12.08
N GLN A 73 -25.64 -13.95 -11.42
CA GLN A 73 -26.39 -12.70 -11.34
C GLN A 73 -26.29 -11.83 -12.61
N ARG A 74 -25.60 -12.28 -13.66
CA ARG A 74 -25.32 -11.52 -14.89
C ARG A 74 -24.69 -10.15 -14.63
N ARG A 75 -23.86 -10.03 -13.58
CA ARG A 75 -23.15 -8.79 -13.22
C ARG A 75 -21.70 -8.79 -13.68
N ILE A 76 -21.44 -9.35 -14.86
CA ILE A 76 -20.11 -9.41 -15.47
C ILE A 76 -20.15 -8.68 -16.80
N ASP A 77 -19.25 -7.73 -16.97
CA ASP A 77 -19.07 -7.00 -18.21
C ASP A 77 -18.05 -7.73 -19.11
N TRP A 78 -18.54 -8.64 -19.94
CA TRP A 78 -17.72 -9.43 -20.87
C TRP A 78 -16.86 -8.60 -21.83
N PRO A 79 -17.32 -7.45 -22.38
CA PRO A 79 -16.46 -6.59 -23.18
C PRO A 79 -15.21 -6.18 -22.43
N SER A 80 -15.33 -5.71 -21.17
CA SER A 80 -14.18 -5.38 -20.33
C SER A 80 -13.32 -6.61 -20.02
N VAL A 81 -13.91 -7.79 -19.82
CA VAL A 81 -13.13 -9.04 -19.67
C VAL A 81 -12.25 -9.29 -20.89
N LEU A 82 -12.75 -9.11 -22.11
CA LEU A 82 -11.92 -9.32 -23.31
C LEU A 82 -10.89 -8.20 -23.49
N LEU A 83 -11.34 -6.95 -23.39
CA LEU A 83 -10.52 -5.76 -23.69
C LEU A 83 -9.39 -5.56 -22.68
N PHE A 84 -9.62 -5.91 -21.42
CA PHE A 84 -8.63 -5.80 -20.35
C PHE A 84 -7.96 -7.15 -20.05
N GLY A 85 -8.72 -8.25 -20.10
CA GLY A 85 -8.25 -9.58 -19.73
C GLY A 85 -7.28 -10.18 -20.74
N LEU A 86 -7.53 -10.09 -22.05
CA LEU A 86 -6.60 -10.65 -23.05
C LEU A 86 -5.22 -9.95 -23.04
N PRO A 87 -5.15 -8.60 -23.10
CA PRO A 87 -3.87 -7.90 -22.94
C PRO A 87 -3.26 -8.17 -21.57
N GLY A 88 -4.08 -8.28 -20.52
CA GLY A 88 -3.63 -8.63 -19.19
C GLY A 88 -3.03 -10.02 -19.09
N MET A 89 -3.57 -11.02 -19.79
CA MET A 89 -2.99 -12.37 -19.85
C MET A 89 -1.64 -12.32 -20.55
N ALA A 90 -1.57 -11.70 -21.72
CA ALA A 90 -0.30 -11.50 -22.44
C ALA A 90 0.74 -10.79 -21.55
N GLY A 91 0.34 -9.72 -20.87
CA GLY A 91 1.19 -9.00 -19.94
C GLY A 91 1.65 -9.87 -18.77
N THR A 92 0.75 -10.66 -18.19
CA THR A 92 1.09 -11.55 -17.07
C THR A 92 2.06 -12.63 -17.50
N TYR A 93 1.86 -13.21 -18.67
CA TYR A 93 2.79 -14.17 -19.26
C TYR A 93 4.16 -13.54 -19.52
N LEU A 94 4.21 -12.34 -20.10
CA LEU A 94 5.46 -11.60 -20.32
C LEU A 94 6.15 -11.25 -19.00
N GLY A 95 5.40 -10.78 -18.00
CA GLY A 95 5.94 -10.47 -16.67
C GLY A 95 6.51 -11.70 -15.97
N ALA A 96 5.82 -12.84 -16.05
CA ALA A 96 6.29 -14.12 -15.52
C ALA A 96 7.47 -14.69 -16.31
N TYR A 97 7.62 -14.34 -17.59
CA TYR A 97 8.82 -14.67 -18.35
C TYR A 97 10.01 -13.81 -17.92
N VAL A 98 9.81 -12.49 -17.77
CA VAL A 98 10.85 -11.55 -17.34
C VAL A 98 11.31 -11.84 -15.91
N SER A 99 10.43 -12.35 -15.04
CA SER A 99 10.79 -12.67 -13.65
C SER A 99 11.90 -13.72 -13.53
N LYS A 100 12.15 -14.54 -14.57
CA LYS A 100 13.31 -15.44 -14.63
C LYS A 100 14.65 -14.73 -14.49
N PHE A 101 14.73 -13.50 -14.99
CA PHE A 101 15.94 -12.68 -14.99
C PHE A 101 16.02 -11.74 -13.79
N VAL A 102 15.00 -11.76 -12.93
CA VAL A 102 14.89 -10.87 -11.79
C VAL A 102 15.35 -11.60 -10.53
N SER A 103 16.21 -10.96 -9.74
CA SER A 103 16.64 -11.51 -8.45
C SER A 103 15.48 -11.50 -7.44
N GLU A 104 15.49 -12.45 -6.50
CA GLU A 104 14.46 -12.55 -5.47
C GLU A 104 14.33 -11.27 -4.64
N THR A 105 15.46 -10.65 -4.30
CA THR A 105 15.51 -9.37 -3.58
C THR A 105 14.82 -8.25 -4.34
N PHE A 106 15.03 -8.17 -5.66
CA PHE A 106 14.38 -7.16 -6.48
C PHE A 106 12.88 -7.46 -6.62
N GLN A 107 12.50 -8.72 -6.78
CA GLN A 107 11.10 -9.12 -6.86
C GLN A 107 10.35 -8.79 -5.55
N LEU A 108 10.96 -9.06 -4.39
CA LEU A 108 10.45 -8.67 -3.08
C LEU A 108 10.39 -7.15 -2.90
N GLY A 109 11.42 -6.42 -3.35
CA GLY A 109 11.43 -4.96 -3.32
C GLY A 109 10.30 -4.35 -4.16
N LEU A 110 10.13 -4.84 -5.40
CA LEU A 110 9.03 -4.45 -6.28
C LEU A 110 7.68 -4.76 -5.66
N PHE A 111 7.54 -5.93 -5.04
CA PHE A 111 6.35 -6.34 -4.32
C PHE A 111 5.98 -5.35 -3.20
N VAL A 112 6.94 -4.97 -2.35
CA VAL A 112 6.75 -3.98 -1.28
C VAL A 112 6.34 -2.62 -1.85
N VAL A 113 7.02 -2.15 -2.89
CA VAL A 113 6.68 -0.87 -3.55
C VAL A 113 5.23 -0.89 -4.05
N VAL A 114 4.85 -1.97 -4.73
CA VAL A 114 3.50 -2.15 -5.26
C VAL A 114 2.47 -2.17 -4.11
N MET A 115 2.74 -2.84 -3.00
CA MET A 115 1.87 -2.82 -1.82
C MET A 115 1.71 -1.43 -1.21
N VAL A 116 2.80 -0.66 -1.06
CA VAL A 116 2.75 0.69 -0.49
C VAL A 116 1.97 1.63 -1.40
N VAL A 117 2.19 1.53 -2.72
CA VAL A 117 1.42 2.29 -3.72
C VAL A 117 -0.06 1.91 -3.65
N ALA A 118 -0.38 0.61 -3.60
CA ALA A 118 -1.75 0.10 -3.44
C ALA A 118 -2.43 0.65 -2.19
N ALA A 119 -1.74 0.55 -1.04
CA ALA A 119 -2.20 1.05 0.25
C ALA A 119 -2.51 2.55 0.17
N ARG A 120 -1.57 3.34 -0.38
CA ARG A 120 -1.74 4.79 -0.53
C ARG A 120 -2.89 5.15 -1.46
N LEU A 121 -3.02 4.47 -2.60
CA LEU A 121 -4.14 4.69 -3.53
C LEU A 121 -5.48 4.36 -2.88
N MET A 122 -5.57 3.26 -2.14
CA MET A 122 -6.81 2.87 -1.44
C MET A 122 -7.17 3.80 -0.28
N LEU A 123 -6.18 4.28 0.47
CA LEU A 123 -6.40 5.22 1.57
C LEU A 123 -6.77 6.63 1.07
N ARG A 124 -6.22 7.05 -0.09
CA ARG A 124 -6.46 8.37 -0.68
C ARG A 124 -7.65 8.44 -1.62
N ALA A 125 -8.05 7.34 -2.24
CA ALA A 125 -9.23 7.33 -3.10
C ALA A 125 -10.43 7.85 -2.30
N ARG A 126 -11.08 8.92 -2.78
CA ARG A 126 -12.41 9.30 -2.29
C ARG A 126 -13.35 8.15 -2.64
N ALA A 127 -14.43 7.94 -1.88
CA ALA A 127 -15.54 7.15 -2.43
C ALA A 127 -15.96 7.87 -3.71
N VAL A 128 -15.68 7.27 -4.87
CA VAL A 128 -16.20 7.78 -6.13
C VAL A 128 -17.68 7.42 -6.09
N SER A 129 -18.47 8.35 -5.57
CA SER A 129 -19.93 8.30 -5.72
C SER A 129 -20.19 8.31 -7.22
N GLY A 130 -20.77 7.23 -7.73
CA GLY A 130 -21.07 7.08 -9.14
C GLY A 130 -21.89 8.26 -9.62
N ALA A 131 -21.33 9.08 -10.51
CA ALA A 131 -22.07 10.12 -11.23
C ALA A 131 -21.28 10.75 -12.39
N ASP A 132 -19.94 10.70 -12.43
CA ASP A 132 -19.23 11.20 -13.62
C ASP A 132 -19.06 10.07 -14.63
N ARG A 133 -20.03 10.02 -15.57
CA ARG A 133 -19.88 9.35 -16.87
C ARG A 133 -18.68 9.96 -17.59
N SER A 134 -17.50 9.48 -17.26
CA SER A 134 -16.29 9.75 -18.03
C SER A 134 -16.52 9.20 -19.41
N GLU A 135 -16.33 10.02 -20.44
CA GLU A 135 -16.49 9.64 -21.84
C GLU A 135 -15.88 8.26 -22.11
N PRO A 136 -16.49 7.43 -22.98
CA PRO A 136 -15.94 6.12 -23.33
C PRO A 136 -14.51 6.28 -23.83
N ARG A 137 -13.54 6.01 -22.95
CA ARG A 137 -12.13 6.08 -23.31
C ARG A 137 -11.88 5.02 -24.38
N ARG A 138 -11.12 5.42 -25.40
CA ARG A 138 -10.77 4.55 -26.54
C ARG A 138 -10.24 3.20 -26.04
N ALA A 139 -10.78 2.12 -26.61
CA ALA A 139 -10.48 0.72 -26.28
C ALA A 139 -8.99 0.41 -26.08
N TRP A 140 -8.11 1.06 -26.83
CA TRP A 140 -6.66 0.86 -26.74
C TRP A 140 -6.06 1.26 -25.37
N LYS A 141 -6.62 2.26 -24.69
CA LYS A 141 -6.13 2.68 -23.36
C LYS A 141 -6.43 1.61 -22.32
N ILE A 142 -7.63 1.03 -22.36
CA ILE A 142 -8.04 -0.08 -21.49
C ILE A 142 -7.16 -1.31 -21.73
N ALA A 143 -6.85 -1.59 -23.01
CA ALA A 143 -5.95 -2.67 -23.37
C ALA A 143 -4.52 -2.44 -22.85
N LEU A 144 -4.01 -1.21 -22.96
CA LEU A 144 -2.68 -0.84 -22.45
C LEU A 144 -2.60 -0.98 -20.93
N ASP A 145 -3.63 -0.52 -20.21
CA ASP A 145 -3.71 -0.68 -18.75
C ASP A 145 -3.81 -2.16 -18.37
N GLY A 146 -4.59 -2.94 -19.12
CA GLY A 146 -4.66 -4.39 -18.99
C GLY A 146 -3.28 -5.04 -19.07
N LEU A 147 -2.53 -4.69 -20.13
CA LEU A 147 -1.17 -5.16 -20.37
C LEU A 147 -0.20 -4.74 -19.26
N ALA A 148 -0.18 -3.46 -18.88
CA ALA A 148 0.71 -2.93 -17.86
C ALA A 148 0.45 -3.57 -16.48
N VAL A 149 -0.83 -3.63 -16.08
CA VAL A 149 -1.23 -4.33 -14.85
C VAL A 149 -0.92 -5.82 -14.97
N GLY A 150 -1.02 -6.41 -16.17
CA GLY A 150 -0.59 -7.78 -16.48
C GLY A 150 0.89 -8.00 -16.19
N VAL A 151 1.77 -7.21 -16.79
CA VAL A 151 3.22 -7.31 -16.58
C VAL A 151 3.58 -7.20 -15.10
N LEU A 152 2.98 -6.24 -14.39
CA LEU A 152 3.14 -6.11 -12.95
C LEU A 152 2.64 -7.36 -12.19
N THR A 153 1.48 -7.90 -12.56
CA THR A 153 0.92 -9.14 -11.97
C THR A 153 1.88 -10.31 -12.16
N GLY A 154 2.44 -10.49 -13.35
CA GLY A 154 3.36 -11.59 -13.67
C GLY A 154 4.72 -11.47 -12.98
N LEU A 155 5.28 -10.25 -12.93
CA LEU A 155 6.54 -10.00 -12.23
C LEU A 155 6.41 -10.19 -10.72
N VAL A 156 5.34 -9.66 -10.14
CA VAL A 156 5.16 -9.61 -8.69
C VAL A 156 4.50 -10.88 -8.14
N GLY A 157 3.77 -11.62 -8.96
CA GLY A 157 3.02 -12.81 -8.51
C GLY A 157 1.77 -12.52 -7.70
N VAL A 158 1.40 -11.25 -7.61
CA VAL A 158 0.16 -10.81 -6.99
C VAL A 158 -0.88 -10.81 -8.06
N GLY A 159 -2.02 -11.47 -7.86
CA GLY A 159 -3.12 -11.59 -8.83
C GLY A 159 -3.74 -10.27 -9.34
N GLY A 160 -3.10 -9.11 -9.17
CA GLY A 160 -3.38 -7.84 -9.83
C GLY A 160 -4.68 -7.17 -9.39
N GLY A 161 -5.53 -7.85 -8.62
CA GLY A 161 -6.90 -7.45 -8.38
C GLY A 161 -7.03 -6.04 -7.83
N PHE A 162 -6.20 -5.68 -6.85
CA PHE A 162 -6.25 -4.36 -6.21
C PHE A 162 -6.05 -3.18 -7.19
N LEU A 163 -5.43 -3.40 -8.37
CA LEU A 163 -5.33 -2.42 -9.46
C LEU A 163 -6.48 -2.54 -10.45
N ILE A 164 -6.99 -3.75 -10.67
CA ILE A 164 -8.02 -4.05 -11.67
C ILE A 164 -9.34 -3.40 -11.30
N VAL A 165 -9.80 -3.49 -10.05
CA VAL A 165 -11.10 -2.90 -9.66
C VAL A 165 -11.09 -1.38 -9.81
N PRO A 166 -10.10 -0.63 -9.28
CA PRO A 166 -10.02 0.81 -9.53
C PRO A 166 -9.91 1.14 -11.02
N ALA A 167 -9.15 0.38 -11.80
CA ALA A 167 -9.05 0.58 -13.24
C ALA A 167 -10.43 0.42 -13.93
N LEU A 168 -11.16 -0.65 -13.63
CA LEU A 168 -12.49 -0.89 -14.22
C LEU A 168 -13.54 0.15 -13.81
N VAL A 169 -13.49 0.64 -12.59
CA VAL A 169 -14.43 1.67 -12.11
C VAL A 169 -14.08 3.05 -12.69
N LEU A 170 -12.82 3.45 -12.61
CA LEU A 170 -12.37 4.78 -13.02
C LEU A 170 -12.26 4.93 -14.55
N LEU A 171 -11.89 3.85 -15.25
CA LEU A 171 -11.61 3.87 -16.69
C LEU A 171 -12.70 3.19 -17.50
N GLY A 172 -13.24 2.09 -16.99
CA GLY A 172 -14.35 1.36 -17.62
C GLY A 172 -15.73 1.92 -17.28
N GLY A 173 -15.83 2.84 -16.31
CA GLY A 173 -17.10 3.42 -15.87
C GLY A 173 -18.09 2.39 -15.30
N LEU A 174 -17.61 1.19 -14.94
CA LEU A 174 -18.47 0.12 -14.47
C LEU A 174 -18.95 0.42 -13.04
N PRO A 175 -20.23 0.09 -12.72
CA PRO A 175 -20.69 0.16 -11.35
C PRO A 175 -19.86 -0.80 -10.50
N MET A 176 -19.54 -0.40 -9.27
CA MET A 176 -18.59 -1.09 -8.39
C MET A 176 -18.88 -2.60 -8.26
N THR A 177 -20.15 -2.98 -8.13
CA THR A 177 -20.56 -4.40 -8.02
C THR A 177 -20.24 -5.20 -9.28
N THR A 178 -20.41 -4.60 -10.46
CA THR A 178 -20.07 -5.22 -11.75
C THR A 178 -18.56 -5.24 -11.94
N ALA A 179 -17.86 -4.18 -11.55
CA ALA A 179 -16.39 -4.12 -11.60
C ALA A 179 -15.74 -5.22 -10.75
N VAL A 180 -16.28 -5.51 -9.56
CA VAL A 180 -15.84 -6.60 -8.67
C VAL A 180 -16.05 -7.97 -9.32
N GLY A 181 -17.24 -8.26 -9.85
CA GLY A 181 -17.50 -9.53 -10.54
C GLY A 181 -16.61 -9.71 -11.77
N THR A 182 -16.46 -8.65 -12.56
CA THR A 182 -15.63 -8.60 -13.78
C THR A 182 -14.15 -8.77 -13.45
N SER A 183 -13.66 -8.16 -12.36
CA SER A 183 -12.27 -8.31 -11.94
C SER A 183 -11.95 -9.73 -11.52
N LEU A 184 -12.85 -10.43 -10.80
CA LEU A 184 -12.61 -11.82 -10.38
C LEU A 184 -12.38 -12.74 -11.58
N VAL A 185 -13.14 -12.57 -12.67
CA VAL A 185 -12.92 -13.32 -13.92
C VAL A 185 -11.57 -12.97 -14.55
N ILE A 186 -11.25 -11.67 -14.68
CA ILE A 186 -9.97 -11.21 -15.23
C ILE A 186 -8.79 -11.76 -14.42
N ILE A 187 -8.89 -11.74 -13.08
CA ILE A 187 -7.88 -12.28 -12.17
C ILE A 187 -7.71 -13.78 -12.42
N ALA A 188 -8.81 -14.54 -12.54
CA ALA A 188 -8.74 -15.98 -12.81
C ALA A 188 -8.00 -16.27 -14.12
N LEU A 189 -8.36 -15.57 -15.21
CA LEU A 189 -7.74 -15.74 -16.52
C LEU A 189 -6.25 -15.39 -16.53
N LYS A 190 -5.89 -14.24 -15.95
CA LYS A 190 -4.49 -13.80 -15.86
C LYS A 190 -3.66 -14.71 -14.97
N SER A 191 -4.22 -15.13 -13.84
CA SER A 191 -3.52 -16.00 -12.90
C SER A 191 -3.28 -17.38 -13.50
N PHE A 192 -4.21 -17.92 -14.29
CA PHE A 192 -3.99 -19.14 -15.05
C PHE A 192 -2.83 -19.00 -16.05
N SER A 193 -2.81 -17.90 -16.82
CA SER A 193 -1.72 -17.60 -17.77
C SER A 193 -0.36 -17.43 -17.09
N GLY A 194 -0.32 -16.70 -15.97
CA GLY A 194 0.90 -16.52 -15.17
C GLY A 194 1.37 -17.82 -14.52
N PHE A 195 0.45 -18.59 -13.92
CA PHE A 195 0.75 -19.87 -13.30
C PHE A 195 1.34 -20.85 -14.30
N TYR A 196 0.72 -20.97 -15.48
CA TYR A 196 1.24 -21.78 -16.57
C TYR A 196 2.70 -21.42 -16.89
N LYS A 197 3.02 -20.12 -16.98
CA LYS A 197 4.40 -19.71 -17.24
C LYS A 197 5.35 -19.98 -16.08
N TYR A 198 4.89 -19.81 -14.84
CA TYR A 198 5.70 -20.09 -13.67
C TYR A 198 6.02 -21.58 -13.51
N LEU A 199 5.17 -22.50 -13.99
CA LEU A 199 5.53 -23.92 -14.02
C LEU A 199 6.81 -24.16 -14.83
N ASP A 200 6.98 -23.51 -15.98
CA ASP A 200 8.24 -23.56 -16.74
C ASP A 200 9.42 -22.91 -16.00
N VAL A 201 9.16 -21.88 -15.19
CA VAL A 201 10.19 -21.20 -14.39
C VAL A 201 10.69 -22.17 -13.31
N LEU A 202 9.76 -22.78 -12.57
CA LEU A 202 10.07 -23.71 -11.49
C LEU A 202 10.78 -24.97 -11.98
N HIS A 203 10.31 -25.57 -13.08
CA HIS A 203 10.97 -26.74 -13.67
C HIS A 203 12.43 -26.44 -14.08
N GLY A 204 12.72 -25.22 -14.55
CA GLY A 204 14.07 -24.79 -14.90
C GLY A 204 15.02 -24.65 -13.70
N GLU A 205 14.48 -24.49 -12.49
CA GLU A 205 15.24 -24.33 -11.24
C GLU A 205 15.16 -25.56 -10.32
N GLY A 206 14.47 -26.62 -10.76
CA GLY A 206 14.27 -27.85 -9.97
C GLY A 206 13.36 -27.68 -8.75
N LEU A 207 12.60 -26.57 -8.71
CA LEU A 207 11.69 -26.25 -7.61
C LEU A 207 10.33 -26.91 -7.84
N THR A 208 9.69 -27.37 -6.75
CA THR A 208 8.38 -28.01 -6.80
C THR A 208 7.38 -27.30 -5.91
N LEU A 209 6.10 -27.34 -6.30
CA LEU A 209 5.01 -26.80 -5.50
C LEU A 209 4.64 -27.78 -4.39
N ASP A 210 4.57 -27.28 -3.15
CA ASP A 210 3.95 -28.03 -2.07
C ASP A 210 2.44 -28.08 -2.28
N THR A 211 1.98 -29.20 -2.84
CA THR A 211 0.57 -29.44 -3.15
C THR A 211 -0.31 -29.44 -1.90
N HIS A 212 0.22 -29.86 -0.75
CA HIS A 212 -0.54 -29.90 0.49
C HIS A 212 -0.86 -28.48 1.00
N VAL A 213 0.13 -27.58 0.99
CA VAL A 213 -0.09 -26.16 1.31
C VAL A 213 -1.07 -25.55 0.30
N LEU A 214 -0.87 -25.82 -1.00
CA LEU A 214 -1.71 -25.27 -2.06
C LEU A 214 -3.19 -25.67 -1.91
N THR A 215 -3.46 -26.95 -1.60
CA THR A 215 -4.83 -27.45 -1.40
C THR A 215 -5.48 -26.81 -0.17
N ILE A 216 -4.77 -26.69 0.97
CA ILE A 216 -5.33 -26.06 2.17
C ILE A 216 -5.67 -24.59 1.88
N PHE A 217 -4.74 -23.83 1.29
CA PHE A 217 -4.99 -22.43 0.96
C PHE A 217 -6.15 -22.26 -0.02
N THR A 218 -6.27 -23.16 -1.00
CA THR A 218 -7.34 -23.10 -2.00
C THR A 218 -8.70 -23.43 -1.38
N VAL A 219 -8.84 -24.54 -0.66
CA VAL A 219 -10.13 -24.95 -0.07
C VAL A 219 -10.62 -23.93 0.95
N VAL A 220 -9.75 -23.51 1.87
CA VAL A 220 -10.10 -22.52 2.90
C VAL A 220 -10.32 -21.14 2.27
N GLY A 221 -9.52 -20.77 1.26
CA GLY A 221 -9.68 -19.52 0.52
C GLY A 221 -11.00 -19.46 -0.26
N VAL A 222 -11.43 -20.56 -0.89
CA VAL A 222 -12.71 -20.65 -1.58
C VAL A 222 -13.86 -20.45 -0.58
N ALA A 223 -13.83 -21.15 0.55
CA ALA A 223 -14.82 -20.97 1.62
C ALA A 223 -14.85 -19.52 2.13
N GLY A 224 -13.68 -18.93 2.38
CA GLY A 224 -13.53 -17.54 2.79
C GLY A 224 -14.09 -16.55 1.77
N THR A 225 -13.90 -16.81 0.48
CA THR A 225 -14.44 -15.98 -0.61
C THR A 225 -15.96 -15.97 -0.63
N PHE A 226 -16.62 -17.12 -0.41
CA PHE A 226 -18.09 -17.15 -0.34
C PHE A 226 -18.63 -16.37 0.87
N ILE A 227 -17.97 -16.51 2.02
CA ILE A 227 -18.30 -15.75 3.24
C ILE A 227 -18.07 -14.24 3.00
N GLY A 228 -16.92 -13.90 2.39
CA GLY A 228 -16.54 -12.53 2.05
C GLY A 228 -17.50 -11.87 1.06
N ASN A 229 -17.91 -12.59 0.01
CA ASN A 229 -18.91 -12.12 -0.96
C ASN A 229 -20.23 -11.77 -0.24
N GLY A 230 -20.72 -12.64 0.65
CA GLY A 230 -21.93 -12.37 1.42
C GLY A 230 -21.81 -11.16 2.34
N LEU A 231 -20.65 -10.98 2.99
CA LEU A 231 -20.38 -9.85 3.88
C LEU A 231 -20.15 -8.54 3.11
N SER A 232 -19.67 -8.60 1.87
CA SER A 232 -19.40 -7.44 1.00
C SER A 232 -20.66 -6.60 0.73
N LEU A 233 -21.83 -7.25 0.79
CA LEU A 233 -23.13 -6.61 0.60
C LEU A 233 -23.59 -5.80 1.83
N ARG A 234 -23.02 -6.08 3.01
CA ARG A 234 -23.40 -5.45 4.29
C ARG A 234 -22.41 -4.40 4.75
N VAL A 235 -21.16 -4.45 4.29
CA VAL A 235 -20.10 -3.54 4.71
C VAL A 235 -19.93 -2.41 3.69
N PRO A 236 -19.94 -1.13 4.12
CA PRO A 236 -19.72 -0.02 3.20
C PRO A 236 -18.32 -0.11 2.57
N GLN A 237 -18.27 0.02 1.24
CA GLN A 237 -17.05 -0.12 0.44
C GLN A 237 -15.92 0.82 0.90
N THR A 238 -16.26 2.01 1.41
CA THR A 238 -15.30 2.97 1.98
C THR A 238 -14.55 2.40 3.19
N ALA A 239 -15.27 1.70 4.09
CA ALA A 239 -14.67 1.11 5.27
C ALA A 239 -13.76 -0.06 4.87
N LEU A 240 -14.25 -0.90 3.98
CA LEU A 240 -13.52 -2.06 3.50
C LEU A 240 -12.20 -1.68 2.80
N ARG A 241 -12.25 -0.64 1.94
CA ARG A 241 -11.05 -0.08 1.30
C ARG A 241 -10.04 0.48 2.30
N ARG A 242 -10.51 1.18 3.35
CA ARG A 242 -9.64 1.73 4.41
C ARG A 242 -8.96 0.63 5.22
N ILE A 243 -9.74 -0.37 5.66
CA ILE A 243 -9.22 -1.53 6.41
C ILE A 243 -8.16 -2.24 5.58
N PHE A 244 -8.44 -2.48 4.29
CA PHE A 244 -7.50 -3.16 3.42
C PHE A 244 -6.24 -2.34 3.16
N GLY A 245 -6.38 -1.04 2.84
CA GLY A 245 -5.24 -0.16 2.63
C GLY A 245 -4.33 -0.09 3.87
N PHE A 246 -4.91 -0.05 5.07
CA PHE A 246 -4.15 -0.12 6.32
C PHE A 246 -3.45 -1.47 6.49
N MET A 247 -4.16 -2.58 6.25
CA MET A 247 -3.59 -3.93 6.33
C MET A 247 -2.41 -4.12 5.36
N LEU A 248 -2.51 -3.62 4.13
CA LEU A 248 -1.42 -3.65 3.16
C LEU A 248 -0.19 -2.89 3.65
N PHE A 249 -0.41 -1.70 4.22
CA PHE A 249 0.68 -0.90 4.77
C PHE A 249 1.40 -1.65 5.91
N VAL A 250 0.63 -2.27 6.81
CA VAL A 250 1.19 -3.07 7.92
C VAL A 250 1.99 -4.27 7.40
N VAL A 251 1.45 -5.03 6.43
CA VAL A 251 2.14 -6.19 5.87
C VAL A 251 3.38 -5.78 5.07
N ALA A 252 3.32 -4.68 4.32
CA ALA A 252 4.48 -4.13 3.62
C ALA A 252 5.59 -3.70 4.59
N ALA A 253 5.23 -2.97 5.66
CA ALA A 253 6.18 -2.57 6.71
C ALA A 253 6.80 -3.79 7.38
N TRP A 254 5.98 -4.80 7.71
CA TRP A 254 6.44 -6.04 8.31
C TRP A 254 7.39 -6.83 7.39
N MET A 255 7.12 -6.89 6.09
CA MET A 255 8.03 -7.52 5.12
C MET A 255 9.37 -6.80 5.04
N VAL A 256 9.38 -5.46 5.06
CA VAL A 256 10.63 -4.70 5.13
C VAL A 256 11.38 -5.06 6.42
N VAL A 257 10.68 -5.14 7.54
CA VAL A 257 11.30 -5.45 8.84
C VAL A 257 11.91 -6.85 8.88
N THR A 258 11.18 -7.84 8.39
CA THR A 258 11.54 -9.27 8.52
C THR A 258 12.48 -9.78 7.44
N ARG A 259 12.48 -9.18 6.24
CA ARG A 259 13.31 -9.65 5.11
C ARG A 259 14.47 -8.72 4.77
N PHE A 260 14.44 -7.48 5.23
CA PHE A 260 15.53 -6.53 5.04
C PHE A 260 16.00 -6.03 6.40
N GLU A 261 16.70 -6.86 7.19
CA GLU A 261 17.19 -6.48 8.53
C GLU A 261 17.92 -5.12 8.55
N VAL A 262 18.63 -4.80 7.45
CA VAL A 262 19.35 -3.52 7.27
C VAL A 262 18.42 -2.36 6.92
N VAL A 263 17.41 -2.57 6.08
CA VAL A 263 16.48 -1.49 5.65
C VAL A 263 15.43 -1.22 6.73
N ALA A 264 15.03 -2.24 7.47
CA ALA A 264 14.22 -2.15 8.67
C ALA A 264 14.83 -1.21 9.71
N ALA A 265 16.11 -1.43 10.04
CA ALA A 265 16.85 -0.61 10.97
C ALA A 265 16.94 0.84 10.47
N VAL A 266 17.24 1.05 9.18
CA VAL A 266 17.30 2.40 8.59
C VAL A 266 15.95 3.11 8.60
N VAL A 267 14.86 2.42 8.27
CA VAL A 267 13.51 3.00 8.25
C VAL A 267 12.98 3.27 9.66
N VAL A 268 13.24 2.37 10.62
CA VAL A 268 12.90 2.59 12.03
C VAL A 268 13.71 3.77 12.59
N VAL A 269 15.02 3.82 12.34
CA VAL A 269 15.87 4.94 12.77
C VAL A 269 15.43 6.25 12.12
N ALA A 270 15.13 6.25 10.82
CA ALA A 270 14.64 7.44 10.11
C ALA A 270 13.26 7.89 10.62
N THR A 271 12.37 6.95 10.94
CA THR A 271 11.04 7.25 11.49
C THR A 271 11.14 7.76 12.93
N CYS A 272 12.01 7.18 13.76
CA CYS A 272 12.31 7.66 15.11
C CYS A 272 12.95 9.05 15.08
N ALA A 273 13.91 9.30 14.19
CA ALA A 273 14.54 10.61 14.02
C ALA A 273 13.53 11.67 13.55
N PHE A 274 12.62 11.31 12.63
CA PHE A 274 11.55 12.18 12.17
C PHE A 274 10.56 12.51 13.30
N LEU A 275 10.11 11.50 14.07
CA LEU A 275 9.22 11.71 15.21
C LEU A 275 9.87 12.55 16.32
N LEU A 276 11.16 12.32 16.62
CA LEU A 276 11.92 13.15 17.56
C LEU A 276 12.06 14.59 17.07
N GLY A 277 12.26 14.80 15.77
CA GLY A 277 12.28 16.13 15.15
C GLY A 277 10.93 16.85 15.27
N VAL A 278 9.82 16.14 15.03
CA VAL A 278 8.46 16.68 15.18
C VAL A 278 8.15 17.02 16.64
N ILE A 279 8.53 16.16 17.59
CA ILE A 279 8.36 16.42 19.03
C ILE A 279 9.21 17.63 19.46
N ALA A 280 10.46 17.72 19.01
CA ALA A 280 11.33 18.86 19.33
C ALA A 280 10.87 20.19 18.70
N MET A 281 10.17 20.15 17.56
CA MET A 281 9.56 21.32 16.93
C MET A 281 8.28 21.74 17.67
N TRP A 282 7.46 20.78 18.08
CA TRP A 282 6.26 21.03 18.87
C TRP A 282 6.59 21.64 20.24
N LEU A 283 7.61 21.10 20.92
CA LEU A 283 8.08 21.62 22.22
C LEU A 283 8.61 23.07 22.12
N ARG A 284 9.34 23.40 21.04
CA ARG A 284 9.79 24.77 20.77
C ARG A 284 8.61 25.72 20.52
N GLY A 285 7.66 25.32 19.68
CA GLY A 285 6.46 26.12 19.42
C GLY A 285 5.60 26.35 20.67
N SER A 286 5.52 25.36 21.58
CA SER A 286 4.83 25.55 22.86
C SER A 286 5.59 26.45 23.84
N ALA A 287 6.92 26.47 23.81
CA ALA A 287 7.72 27.38 24.63
C ALA A 287 7.57 28.83 24.17
N ASP A 288 7.58 29.07 22.84
CA ASP A 288 7.41 30.40 22.24
C ASP A 288 5.98 30.95 22.47
N ALA A 289 4.97 30.08 22.48
CA ALA A 289 3.59 30.46 22.80
C ALA A 289 3.43 30.88 24.27
N LEU A 290 4.15 30.21 25.19
CA LEU A 290 4.12 30.54 26.62
C LEU A 290 4.89 31.84 26.94
N SER A 291 5.98 32.14 26.23
CA SER A 291 6.69 33.42 26.40
C SER A 291 5.86 34.59 25.87
N SER A 292 5.24 34.45 24.69
CA SER A 292 4.40 35.50 24.10
C SER A 292 3.15 35.81 24.94
N ALA A 293 2.53 34.79 25.55
CA ALA A 293 1.40 34.99 26.47
C ALA A 293 1.80 35.69 27.78
N ARG A 294 3.04 35.48 28.25
CA ARG A 294 3.59 36.15 29.44
C ARG A 294 3.89 37.62 29.17
N ASP A 295 4.36 37.95 27.98
CA ASP A 295 4.60 39.34 27.57
C ASP A 295 3.29 40.11 27.31
N ALA A 296 2.26 39.43 26.78
CA ALA A 296 0.94 40.04 26.53
C ALA A 296 0.10 40.31 27.79
N THR A 297 0.42 39.65 28.92
CA THR A 297 -0.25 39.84 30.22
C THR A 297 0.54 40.75 31.16
N ALA A 298 1.71 41.24 30.73
CA ALA A 298 2.46 42.23 31.47
C ALA A 298 1.67 43.56 31.54
N PRO A 299 1.54 44.18 32.72
CA PRO A 299 0.84 45.46 32.86
C PRO A 299 1.52 46.53 31.99
N PRO A 300 0.75 47.44 31.34
CA PRO A 300 1.33 48.46 30.50
C PRO A 300 2.32 49.32 31.29
N GLU A 301 3.50 49.56 30.72
CA GLU A 301 4.52 50.42 31.32
C GLU A 301 3.89 51.78 31.67
N PRO A 302 4.11 52.31 32.89
CA PRO A 302 3.65 53.64 33.24
C PRO A 302 4.28 54.66 32.28
N SER A 303 3.44 55.45 31.62
CA SER A 303 3.86 56.48 30.68
C SER A 303 4.92 57.37 31.33
N SER A 304 6.11 57.37 30.74
CA SER A 304 7.28 58.13 31.20
C SER A 304 6.93 59.59 31.48
N PRO A 305 7.21 60.13 32.69
CA PRO A 305 6.95 61.52 33.01
C PRO A 305 7.96 62.44 32.32
N LEU A 306 7.44 63.60 31.89
CA LEU A 306 8.11 64.77 31.34
C LEU A 306 9.63 64.90 31.59
N LYS A 307 10.36 65.19 30.51
CA LYS A 307 11.69 65.80 30.52
C LYS A 307 11.75 66.97 31.51
N THR A 308 12.74 66.97 32.41
CA THR A 308 13.22 68.17 33.09
C THR A 308 14.74 68.24 33.06
N HIS A 309 15.23 69.41 32.65
CA HIS A 309 16.63 69.84 32.68
C HIS A 309 17.22 69.78 34.09
N SER A 310 18.48 69.31 34.24
CA SER A 310 19.48 69.91 35.14
C SER A 310 20.81 69.16 35.06
N GLY A 311 21.93 69.89 35.00
CA GLY A 311 23.28 69.32 35.19
C GLY A 311 24.38 69.95 34.35
N ARG A 312 24.63 71.26 34.48
CA ARG A 312 25.90 71.91 34.10
C ARG A 312 26.74 72.04 35.38
N GLU A 313 27.93 71.45 35.41
CA GLU A 313 28.94 71.74 36.43
C GLU A 313 29.76 72.99 36.04
N PRO A 314 30.24 73.80 37.01
CA PRO A 314 31.05 75.00 36.75
C PRO A 314 32.56 74.73 36.91
N GLU A 315 33.35 75.04 35.87
CA GLU A 315 34.83 75.08 35.92
C GLU A 315 35.35 76.42 36.46
N LEU A 316 36.32 76.37 37.39
CA LEU A 316 36.97 77.51 38.05
C LEU A 316 38.05 78.21 37.18
N PRO A 317 38.39 79.50 37.43
CA PRO A 317 39.24 80.30 36.54
C PRO A 317 40.73 80.46 36.96
N ALA A 318 41.58 80.46 35.92
CA ALA A 318 42.81 81.24 35.63
C ALA A 318 44.09 81.12 36.52
N PRO A 319 45.29 81.35 35.93
CA PRO A 319 45.77 82.73 35.84
C PRO A 319 46.41 83.18 34.50
N SER A 320 46.36 84.50 34.35
CA SER A 320 46.74 85.47 33.31
C SER A 320 48.22 85.47 32.87
N THR A 321 48.51 85.56 31.55
CA THR A 321 48.97 86.75 30.74
C THR A 321 50.44 86.59 30.26
N PRO A 322 50.99 87.39 29.32
CA PRO A 322 50.38 88.28 28.30
C PRO A 322 50.97 88.16 26.86
N VAL A 323 50.20 88.66 25.89
CA VAL A 323 50.57 89.54 24.75
C VAL A 323 51.87 89.27 23.97
N GLU A 324 51.71 88.94 22.68
CA GLU A 324 52.55 89.56 21.65
C GLU A 324 51.76 89.82 20.36
N THR A 325 51.62 91.11 20.04
CA THR A 325 51.08 91.69 18.81
C THR A 325 52.11 91.66 17.69
N ARG A 326 51.71 91.34 16.46
CA ARG A 326 52.13 91.94 15.17
C ARG A 326 51.40 91.21 14.05
N SER A 327 50.39 91.85 13.46
CA SER A 327 50.45 92.62 12.19
C SER A 327 50.65 91.73 10.98
#